data_AF-A0A6V1VJM6-F1
#
_entry.id   AF-A0A6V1VJM6-F1
#
_cell.length_a   1.000
_cell.length_b   1.000
_cell.length_c   1.000
_cell.angle_alpha   90.00
_cell.angle_beta   90.00
_cell.angle_gamma   90.00
#
_symmetry.space_group_name_H-M   'P 1'
#
loop_
_entity.id
_entity.type
_entity.pdbx_description
1 polymer ?
#
loop_
_entity_poly.entity_id
_entity_poly.type
_entity_poly.pdbx_seq_one_letter_code
_entity_poly.pdbx_strand_id
1 'polypeptide(L)'
;CSNVASYSDPSTGEAKKFCRYCRPGGKSKTRITIYCDEPDCPERASFNYEKDAKGVKCQTHKLEGMVLVKRYTCKFEGCIKTPAFNFPDERKGIYCSTHKVPTMINVLHKASYCQYEQGCDLLASFNNPGSRHPKYCSKHKLEGMCNIKGLRCEEPTCPKIPSFNMPGERRGRFCVEHKLEGMVDLKKKTCEFPECGKAYPCFNFLGTRHGRFCATHRQHGMVNVKTKHCAEPGCHRQPHFNFRGEGARGKYCATHRLEGMVDLVHKKCQFEGCHQHPSYNYEGMKTRIYCSQHKLAGMVNLR
;
A
#
# COMPACT_ATOMS: atom_id res chain seq x y z
N CYS A 1 -4.79 35.84 19.89
CA CYS A 1 -4.10 35.90 18.58
C CYS A 1 -2.85 36.76 18.72
N SER A 2 -1.67 36.16 18.69
CA SER A 2 -0.40 36.76 19.11
C SER A 2 0.43 37.43 18.00
N ASN A 3 -0.13 37.61 16.80
CA ASN A 3 0.57 38.29 15.69
C ASN A 3 -0.24 39.51 15.21
N VAL A 4 0.08 40.67 15.80
CA VAL A 4 -0.44 41.98 15.41
C VAL A 4 0.70 42.72 14.71
N ALA A 5 0.50 43.11 13.45
CA ALA A 5 1.42 44.02 12.77
C ALA A 5 0.82 45.42 12.80
N SER A 6 1.60 46.40 13.25
CA SER A 6 1.26 47.82 13.25
C SER A 6 1.67 48.46 11.92
N TYR A 7 0.76 49.19 11.29
CA TYR A 7 1.06 50.07 10.16
C TYR A 7 0.37 51.42 10.39
N SER A 8 1.06 52.51 10.07
CA SER A 8 0.61 53.89 10.21
C SER A 8 -0.13 54.32 8.94
N ASP A 9 -1.37 54.78 9.09
CA ASP A 9 -2.20 55.28 7.99
C ASP A 9 -1.69 56.65 7.50
N PRO A 10 -1.18 56.78 6.26
CA PRO A 10 -0.56 58.02 5.77
C PRO A 10 -1.52 59.21 5.63
N SER A 11 -2.83 58.98 5.75
CA SER A 11 -3.86 60.02 5.59
C SER A 11 -4.37 60.59 6.92
N THR A 12 -4.22 59.86 8.02
CA THR A 12 -4.81 60.22 9.32
C THR A 12 -3.83 60.18 10.50
N GLY A 13 -2.61 59.65 10.30
CA GLY A 13 -1.56 59.65 11.33
C GLY A 13 -1.81 58.72 12.54
N GLU A 14 -2.95 58.03 12.60
CA GLU A 14 -3.28 57.13 13.70
C GLU A 14 -2.75 55.70 13.49
N ALA A 15 -2.17 55.13 14.54
CA ALA A 15 -1.66 53.76 14.55
C ALA A 15 -2.80 52.74 14.69
N LYS A 16 -3.16 52.07 13.58
CA LYS A 16 -4.20 51.01 13.59
C LYS A 16 -3.57 49.62 13.71
N LYS A 17 -4.05 48.83 14.66
CA LYS A 17 -3.65 47.43 14.89
C LYS A 17 -4.56 46.50 14.08
N PHE A 18 -4.03 45.83 13.06
CA PHE A 18 -4.79 44.84 12.28
C PHE A 18 -4.26 43.41 12.48
N CYS A 19 -5.18 42.47 12.69
CA CYS A 19 -4.92 41.04 12.58
C CYS A 19 -4.93 40.65 11.09
N ARG A 20 -3.84 40.03 10.59
CA ARG A 20 -3.66 39.63 9.17
C ARG A 20 -4.79 38.77 8.56
N TYR A 21 -5.72 38.27 9.38
CA TYR A 21 -6.81 37.38 8.94
C TYR A 21 -8.19 38.05 8.86
N CYS A 22 -8.32 39.32 9.25
CA CYS A 22 -9.60 40.02 9.21
C CYS A 22 -9.61 41.07 8.08
N ARG A 23 -10.10 40.70 6.90
CA ARG A 23 -10.47 41.68 5.85
C ARG A 23 -11.72 42.45 6.30
N PRO A 24 -11.77 43.79 6.18
CA PRO A 24 -13.00 44.54 6.41
C PRO A 24 -13.96 44.31 5.24
N GLY A 25 -15.21 43.91 5.54
CA GLY A 25 -16.30 43.82 4.55
C GLY A 25 -16.91 42.43 4.31
N GLY A 26 -16.38 41.36 4.89
CA GLY A 26 -17.04 40.05 4.87
C GLY A 26 -17.95 39.88 6.08
N LYS A 27 -19.25 39.61 5.90
CA LYS A 27 -20.11 39.09 6.98
C LYS A 27 -19.56 37.74 7.45
N SER A 28 -18.58 37.78 8.35
CA SER A 28 -18.06 36.62 9.06
C SER A 28 -19.23 36.09 9.89
N LYS A 29 -19.79 34.93 9.51
CA LYS A 29 -20.53 34.10 10.46
C LYS A 29 -19.52 33.72 11.55
N THR A 30 -19.43 34.51 12.60
CA THR A 30 -18.58 34.26 13.76
C THR A 30 -18.96 32.90 14.32
N ARG A 31 -18.13 31.89 14.05
CA ARG A 31 -18.28 30.58 14.69
C ARG A 31 -18.05 30.79 16.18
N ILE A 32 -19.13 30.74 16.96
CA ILE A 32 -19.05 30.73 18.42
C ILE A 32 -18.26 29.47 18.83
N THR A 33 -17.05 29.70 19.33
CA THR A 33 -16.20 28.68 19.93
C THR A 33 -16.68 28.50 21.37
N ILE A 34 -17.03 27.27 21.73
CA ILE A 34 -17.44 26.89 23.09
C ILE A 34 -16.19 26.35 23.79
N TYR A 35 -15.85 26.92 24.93
CA TYR A 35 -14.73 26.51 25.79
C TYR A 35 -15.22 25.55 26.86
N CYS A 36 -14.29 24.80 27.44
CA CYS A 36 -14.57 23.93 28.58
C CYS A 36 -15.20 24.75 29.71
N ASP A 37 -16.17 24.15 30.40
CA ASP A 37 -16.83 24.72 31.58
C ASP A 37 -15.97 24.68 32.86
N GLU A 38 -14.78 24.08 32.82
CA GLU A 38 -13.88 24.05 33.97
C GLU A 38 -13.22 25.43 34.17
N PRO A 39 -13.13 25.91 35.43
CA PRO A 39 -12.47 27.17 35.75
C PRO A 39 -11.06 27.22 35.15
N ASP A 40 -10.74 28.37 34.54
CA ASP A 40 -9.43 28.66 33.95
C ASP A 40 -8.96 27.67 32.85
N CYS A 41 -9.87 26.88 32.27
CA CYS A 41 -9.53 25.96 31.20
C CYS A 41 -9.64 26.64 29.81
N PRO A 42 -8.52 26.83 29.08
CA PRO A 42 -8.55 27.45 27.75
C PRO A 42 -8.95 26.47 26.62
N GLU A 43 -9.14 25.19 26.96
CA GLU A 43 -9.40 24.13 25.98
C GLU A 43 -10.83 24.19 25.43
N ARG A 44 -10.99 23.74 24.18
CA ARG A 44 -12.30 23.73 23.53
C ARG A 44 -13.16 22.59 24.06
N ALA A 45 -14.41 22.90 24.37
CA ALA A 45 -15.37 21.89 24.76
C ALA A 45 -15.77 21.02 23.55
N SER A 46 -15.66 19.71 23.73
CA SER A 46 -15.88 18.70 22.68
C SER A 46 -16.56 17.43 23.21
N PHE A 47 -16.68 17.27 24.52
CA PHE A 47 -17.31 16.12 25.17
C PHE A 47 -18.61 16.50 25.86
N ASN A 48 -19.60 15.62 25.76
CA ASN A 48 -20.87 15.68 26.49
C ASN A 48 -21.55 14.29 26.44
N TYR A 49 -22.73 14.13 27.04
CA TYR A 49 -23.49 12.89 26.98
C TYR A 49 -24.19 12.70 25.61
N GLU A 50 -24.55 11.45 25.26
CA GLU A 50 -24.98 11.04 23.90
C GLU A 50 -26.15 11.84 23.29
N LYS A 51 -26.93 12.56 24.09
CA LYS A 51 -28.10 13.33 23.63
C LYS A 51 -27.81 14.82 23.40
N ASP A 52 -26.65 15.30 23.80
CA ASP A 52 -26.34 16.73 23.77
C ASP A 52 -25.57 17.15 22.51
N ALA A 53 -26.07 18.17 21.82
CA ALA A 53 -25.48 18.67 20.57
C ALA A 53 -24.32 19.67 20.77
N LYS A 54 -24.04 20.06 22.02
CA LYS A 54 -22.96 21.00 22.39
C LYS A 54 -22.00 20.31 23.36
N GLY A 55 -20.71 20.33 23.03
CA GLY A 55 -19.66 19.93 23.98
C GLY A 55 -19.61 20.89 25.16
N VAL A 56 -19.39 20.34 26.35
CA VAL A 56 -19.27 21.08 27.62
C VAL A 56 -17.90 20.86 28.27
N LYS A 57 -17.36 19.63 28.20
CA LYS A 57 -16.01 19.30 28.70
C LYS A 57 -14.98 19.18 27.57
N CYS A 58 -13.71 19.41 27.87
CA CYS A 58 -12.59 19.09 26.98
C CYS A 58 -12.14 17.63 27.18
N GLN A 59 -11.13 17.17 26.42
CA GLN A 59 -10.62 15.80 26.52
C GLN A 59 -10.08 15.45 27.91
N THR A 60 -9.44 16.41 28.59
CA THR A 60 -8.82 16.21 29.91
C THR A 60 -9.83 16.26 31.05
N HIS A 61 -10.92 17.00 30.87
CA HIS A 61 -11.99 17.14 31.86
C HIS A 61 -13.23 16.28 31.54
N LYS A 62 -13.14 15.36 30.58
CA LYS A 62 -14.26 14.46 30.27
C LYS A 62 -14.58 13.61 31.52
N LEU A 63 -15.85 13.50 31.86
CA LEU A 63 -16.32 12.62 32.92
C LEU A 63 -16.61 11.22 32.36
N GLU A 64 -16.71 10.24 33.25
CA GLU A 64 -17.11 8.88 32.88
C GLU A 64 -18.49 8.90 32.21
N GLY A 65 -18.64 8.18 31.09
CA GLY A 65 -19.86 8.19 30.28
C GLY A 65 -20.01 9.34 29.28
N MET A 66 -19.10 10.34 29.26
CA MET A 66 -19.13 11.39 28.23
C MET A 66 -18.53 10.92 26.89
N VAL A 67 -19.20 11.26 25.79
CA VAL A 67 -18.80 10.98 24.42
C VAL A 67 -18.37 12.25 23.69
N LEU A 68 -17.61 12.09 22.61
CA LEU A 68 -17.23 13.21 21.75
C LEU A 68 -18.46 13.72 20.98
N VAL A 69 -18.90 14.95 21.27
CA VAL A 69 -20.00 15.61 20.56
C VAL A 69 -19.50 16.14 19.23
N LYS A 70 -19.75 15.36 18.17
CA LYS A 70 -19.49 15.82 16.80
C LYS A 70 -20.64 16.72 16.37
N ARG A 71 -20.37 18.02 16.20
CA ARG A 71 -21.32 19.02 15.64
C ARG A 71 -21.87 18.67 14.23
N TYR A 72 -21.32 17.66 13.57
CA TYR A 72 -21.69 17.24 12.23
C TYR A 72 -21.40 15.73 12.06
N THR A 73 -22.45 14.92 12.17
CA THR A 73 -22.42 13.46 12.07
C THR A 73 -23.05 12.96 10.77
N CYS A 74 -22.77 11.70 10.43
CA CYS A 74 -23.37 11.02 9.30
C CYS A 74 -24.89 11.01 9.41
N LYS A 75 -25.58 11.24 8.28
CA LYS A 75 -27.05 11.29 8.21
C LYS A 75 -27.72 9.96 8.61
N PHE A 76 -27.02 8.85 8.47
CA PHE A 76 -27.51 7.54 8.91
C PHE A 76 -27.77 7.51 10.42
N GLU A 77 -28.96 7.06 10.83
CA GLU A 77 -29.38 7.05 12.23
C GLU A 77 -28.39 6.28 13.12
N GLY A 78 -28.08 6.86 14.28
CA GLY A 78 -27.09 6.31 15.23
C GLY A 78 -25.63 6.39 14.77
N CYS A 79 -25.33 6.95 13.58
CA CYS A 79 -23.95 6.97 13.08
C CYS A 79 -23.16 8.19 13.54
N ILE A 80 -22.25 7.97 14.51
CA ILE A 80 -21.32 9.00 15.01
C ILE A 80 -20.09 9.26 14.12
N LYS A 81 -20.01 8.68 12.92
CA LYS A 81 -18.86 8.89 12.02
C LYS A 81 -18.94 10.25 11.36
N THR A 82 -17.79 10.87 11.13
CA THR A 82 -17.72 12.16 10.42
C THR A 82 -18.14 11.96 8.96
N PRO A 83 -19.12 12.71 8.46
CA PRO A 83 -19.55 12.58 7.08
C PRO A 83 -18.58 13.31 6.14
N ALA A 84 -18.12 12.59 5.13
CA ALA A 84 -17.19 13.09 4.11
C ALA A 84 -17.70 12.85 2.68
N PHE A 85 -18.71 12.00 2.53
CA PHE A 85 -19.22 11.54 1.24
C PHE A 85 -20.55 12.20 0.90
N ASN A 86 -20.68 12.60 -0.37
CA ASN A 86 -21.92 13.11 -0.97
C ASN A 86 -21.84 12.96 -2.50
N PHE A 87 -22.89 13.36 -3.21
CA PHE A 87 -22.90 13.40 -4.67
C PHE A 87 -21.89 14.42 -5.21
N PRO A 88 -21.39 14.25 -6.46
CA PRO A 88 -20.29 15.04 -6.99
C PRO A 88 -20.47 16.56 -6.93
N ASP A 89 -21.70 17.07 -7.10
CA ASP A 89 -21.97 18.51 -7.16
C ASP A 89 -22.07 19.16 -5.77
N GLU A 90 -22.13 18.34 -4.74
CA GLU A 90 -22.27 18.80 -3.37
C GLU A 90 -20.92 19.16 -2.73
N ARG A 91 -20.91 20.18 -1.87
CA ARG A 91 -19.69 20.64 -1.17
C ARG A 91 -19.58 20.12 0.26
N LYS A 92 -20.68 19.61 0.83
CA LYS A 92 -20.74 19.12 2.22
C LYS A 92 -20.94 17.61 2.23
N GLY A 93 -20.10 16.88 2.95
CA GLY A 93 -20.27 15.44 3.13
C GLY A 93 -21.49 15.18 4.00
N ILE A 94 -22.38 14.26 3.63
CA ILE A 94 -23.58 13.89 4.42
C ILE A 94 -23.53 12.45 4.94
N TYR A 95 -22.74 11.59 4.30
CA TYR A 95 -22.51 10.21 4.71
C TYR A 95 -21.03 9.95 5.04
N CYS A 96 -20.79 8.97 5.91
CA CYS A 96 -19.44 8.46 6.17
C CYS A 96 -19.03 7.41 5.12
N SER A 97 -17.77 6.96 5.16
CA SER A 97 -17.25 5.97 4.21
C SER A 97 -18.00 4.64 4.20
N THR A 98 -18.63 4.24 5.32
CA THR A 98 -19.40 2.99 5.41
C THR A 98 -20.86 3.14 4.99
N HIS A 99 -21.39 4.36 4.92
CA HIS A 99 -22.78 4.64 4.55
C HIS A 99 -22.90 5.42 3.24
N LYS A 100 -21.83 5.43 2.43
CA LYS A 100 -21.86 6.01 1.09
C LYS A 100 -22.51 5.02 0.12
N VAL A 101 -23.25 5.53 -0.86
CA VAL A 101 -23.68 4.73 -2.01
C VAL A 101 -22.63 4.80 -3.14
N PRO A 102 -22.63 3.88 -4.12
CA PRO A 102 -21.60 3.81 -5.16
C PRO A 102 -21.36 5.12 -5.93
N THR A 103 -22.39 5.94 -6.12
CA THR A 103 -22.32 7.23 -6.84
C THR A 103 -21.78 8.39 -5.99
N MET A 104 -21.50 8.18 -4.70
CA MET A 104 -21.02 9.23 -3.81
C MET A 104 -19.50 9.28 -3.74
N ILE A 105 -18.96 10.50 -3.87
CA ILE A 105 -17.55 10.79 -3.76
C ILE A 105 -17.24 11.46 -2.42
N ASN A 106 -15.97 11.44 -2.01
CA ASN A 106 -15.55 12.24 -0.86
C ASN A 106 -15.44 13.72 -1.27
N VAL A 107 -16.48 14.50 -0.94
CA VAL A 107 -16.61 15.90 -1.34
C VAL A 107 -15.69 16.85 -0.56
N LEU A 108 -15.24 16.44 0.64
CA LEU A 108 -14.24 17.20 1.40
C LEU A 108 -12.86 17.16 0.75
N HIS A 109 -12.57 16.09 0.01
CA HIS A 109 -11.32 15.89 -0.71
C HIS A 109 -11.52 15.80 -2.22
N LYS A 110 -12.56 16.45 -2.78
CA LYS A 110 -12.88 16.40 -4.24
C LYS A 110 -11.66 16.75 -5.10
N ALA A 111 -10.87 17.74 -4.71
CA ALA A 111 -9.64 18.15 -5.39
C ALA A 111 -8.50 17.09 -5.37
N SER A 112 -8.63 16.02 -4.58
CA SER A 112 -7.68 14.91 -4.52
C SER A 112 -8.00 13.77 -5.50
N TYR A 113 -9.18 13.81 -6.14
CA TYR A 113 -9.61 12.83 -7.15
C TYR A 113 -9.22 13.27 -8.55
N CYS A 114 -9.17 12.30 -9.46
CA CYS A 114 -8.84 12.52 -10.85
C CYS A 114 -9.87 13.45 -11.54
N GLN A 115 -9.39 14.48 -12.21
CA GLN A 115 -10.17 15.50 -12.91
C GLN A 115 -10.60 15.06 -14.31
N TYR A 116 -10.87 13.77 -14.50
CA TYR A 116 -11.34 13.27 -15.80
C TYR A 116 -12.80 13.68 -16.02
N GLU A 117 -13.12 14.18 -17.21
CA GLU A 117 -14.40 14.84 -17.51
C GLU A 117 -15.61 13.91 -17.35
N GLN A 118 -15.46 12.63 -17.67
CA GLN A 118 -16.52 11.61 -17.50
C GLN A 118 -16.63 11.09 -16.05
N GLY A 119 -15.92 11.72 -15.11
CA GLY A 119 -15.84 11.28 -13.72
C GLY A 119 -14.83 10.15 -13.50
N CYS A 120 -14.15 10.18 -12.36
CA CYS A 120 -13.21 9.13 -11.98
C CYS A 120 -13.01 9.06 -10.46
N ASP A 121 -13.28 7.90 -9.88
CA ASP A 121 -13.16 7.66 -8.43
C ASP A 121 -11.73 7.35 -7.98
N LEU A 122 -10.76 7.37 -8.91
CA LEU A 122 -9.35 7.18 -8.57
C LEU A 122 -8.74 8.48 -8.07
N LEU A 123 -7.91 8.37 -7.03
CA LEU A 123 -7.14 9.51 -6.53
C LEU A 123 -6.18 10.03 -7.60
N ALA A 124 -6.12 11.35 -7.74
CA ALA A 124 -5.14 12.01 -8.58
C ALA A 124 -3.74 11.82 -7.98
N SER A 125 -2.80 11.44 -8.82
CA SER A 125 -1.37 11.30 -8.49
C SER A 125 -0.46 11.90 -9.55
N PHE A 126 -0.96 12.16 -10.76
CA PHE A 126 -0.22 12.66 -11.91
C PHE A 126 -0.55 14.12 -12.21
N ASN A 127 0.47 14.86 -12.64
CA ASN A 127 0.38 16.19 -13.22
C ASN A 127 1.70 16.51 -13.96
N ASN A 128 1.79 17.69 -14.55
CA ASN A 128 3.01 18.18 -15.20
C ASN A 128 4.16 18.29 -14.19
N PRO A 129 5.42 18.07 -14.63
CA PRO A 129 6.60 18.32 -13.79
C PRO A 129 6.56 19.70 -13.13
N GLY A 130 6.96 19.81 -11.85
CA GLY A 130 6.94 21.07 -11.09
C GLY A 130 5.58 21.49 -10.52
N SER A 131 4.48 20.82 -10.88
CA SER A 131 3.17 21.12 -10.31
C SER A 131 3.09 20.77 -8.82
N ARG A 132 2.38 21.59 -8.04
CA ARG A 132 2.20 21.38 -6.58
C ARG A 132 1.08 20.41 -6.22
N HIS A 133 0.08 20.25 -7.09
CA HIS A 133 -1.14 19.47 -6.81
C HIS A 133 -1.46 18.50 -7.97
N PRO A 134 -1.76 17.22 -7.69
CA PRO A 134 -2.05 16.25 -8.74
C PRO A 134 -3.44 16.51 -9.33
N LYS A 135 -3.61 16.25 -10.62
CA LYS A 135 -4.88 16.42 -11.32
C LYS A 135 -5.44 15.11 -11.85
N TYR A 136 -4.60 14.17 -12.27
CA TYR A 136 -5.03 12.96 -12.96
C TYR A 136 -4.57 11.68 -12.25
N CYS A 137 -5.28 10.57 -12.44
CA CYS A 137 -4.84 9.25 -11.99
C CYS A 137 -3.91 8.60 -13.04
N SER A 138 -3.38 7.41 -12.75
CA SER A 138 -2.51 6.68 -13.69
C SER A 138 -3.19 6.30 -15.00
N LYS A 139 -4.52 6.06 -14.98
CA LYS A 139 -5.30 5.71 -16.18
C LYS A 139 -5.59 6.91 -17.08
N HIS A 140 -5.70 8.10 -16.49
CA HIS A 140 -6.07 9.34 -17.18
C HIS A 140 -4.92 10.34 -17.22
N LYS A 141 -3.67 9.89 -17.03
CA LYS A 141 -2.51 10.76 -17.18
C LYS A 141 -2.40 11.16 -18.66
N LEU A 142 -2.11 12.43 -18.92
CA LEU A 142 -1.78 12.89 -20.26
C LEU A 142 -0.29 12.63 -20.55
N GLU A 143 0.08 12.70 -21.83
CA GLU A 143 1.47 12.61 -22.25
C GLU A 143 2.33 13.70 -21.56
N GLY A 144 3.56 13.35 -21.18
CA GLY A 144 4.45 14.24 -20.42
C GLY A 144 4.13 14.39 -18.92
N MET A 145 3.00 13.88 -18.43
CA MET A 145 2.69 13.92 -17.00
C MET A 145 3.47 12.88 -16.20
N CYS A 146 3.84 13.27 -14.98
CA CYS A 146 4.57 12.43 -14.04
C CYS A 146 3.83 12.32 -12.70
N ASN A 147 4.13 11.28 -11.94
CA ASN A 147 3.56 11.12 -10.61
C ASN A 147 4.17 12.20 -9.69
N ILE A 148 3.33 13.06 -9.11
CA ILE A 148 3.77 14.16 -8.25
C ILE A 148 3.58 13.85 -6.75
N LYS A 149 2.74 12.87 -6.41
CA LYS A 149 2.61 12.36 -5.04
C LYS A 149 3.72 11.37 -4.69
N GLY A 150 4.24 10.66 -5.69
CA GLY A 150 5.33 9.72 -5.55
C GLY A 150 6.68 10.42 -5.41
N LEU A 151 7.62 9.70 -4.82
CA LEU A 151 9.03 10.07 -4.80
C LEU A 151 9.55 10.27 -6.22
N ARG A 152 10.29 11.36 -6.43
CA ARG A 152 10.96 11.69 -7.69
C ARG A 152 12.47 11.63 -7.52
N CYS A 153 13.14 11.30 -8.61
CA CYS A 153 14.57 11.53 -8.73
C CYS A 153 14.88 12.99 -8.38
N GLU A 154 15.92 13.22 -7.60
CA GLU A 154 16.33 14.56 -7.18
C GLU A 154 16.94 15.38 -8.32
N GLU A 155 17.35 14.72 -9.41
CA GLU A 155 17.74 15.41 -10.64
C GLU A 155 16.60 16.31 -11.16
N PRO A 156 16.87 17.61 -11.42
CA PRO A 156 15.87 18.54 -11.92
C PRO A 156 15.14 17.97 -13.13
N THR A 157 13.81 18.16 -13.15
CA THR A 157 12.91 17.73 -14.25
C THR A 157 12.77 16.23 -14.48
N CYS A 158 13.52 15.37 -13.79
CA CYS A 158 13.42 13.93 -13.98
C CYS A 158 12.09 13.37 -13.44
N PRO A 159 11.24 12.74 -14.28
CA PRO A 159 9.97 12.17 -13.83
C PRO A 159 10.10 10.76 -13.25
N LYS A 160 11.31 10.19 -13.26
CA LYS A 160 11.55 8.79 -12.89
C LYS A 160 11.51 8.60 -11.38
N ILE A 161 10.98 7.46 -10.97
CA ILE A 161 10.93 7.06 -9.57
C ILE A 161 12.35 6.72 -9.10
N PRO A 162 12.83 7.31 -8.01
CA PRO A 162 14.16 7.04 -7.53
C PRO A 162 14.22 5.64 -6.90
N SER A 163 15.36 5.00 -7.07
CA SER A 163 15.67 3.69 -6.51
C SER A 163 17.12 3.61 -6.01
N PHE A 164 17.97 4.53 -6.42
CA PHE A 164 19.38 4.57 -6.07
C PHE A 164 19.63 5.56 -4.94
N ASN A 165 20.50 5.17 -4.01
CA ASN A 165 21.07 6.04 -2.99
C ASN A 165 22.38 5.41 -2.46
N MET A 166 23.05 6.07 -1.52
CA MET A 166 24.23 5.52 -0.85
C MET A 166 23.89 4.25 -0.05
N PRO A 167 24.85 3.33 0.12
CA PRO A 167 24.68 2.15 0.97
C PRO A 167 24.22 2.53 2.39
N GLY A 168 23.26 1.80 2.95
CA GLY A 168 22.70 2.05 4.29
C GLY A 168 21.48 2.96 4.32
N GLU A 169 21.22 3.71 3.25
CA GLU A 169 20.05 4.57 3.14
C GLU A 169 18.76 3.79 2.91
N ARG A 170 17.63 4.30 3.44
CA ARG A 170 16.32 3.63 3.33
C ARG A 170 15.46 4.13 2.18
N ARG A 171 15.78 5.31 1.64
CA ARG A 171 14.97 6.01 0.64
C ARG A 171 15.79 6.28 -0.60
N GLY A 172 15.26 5.94 -1.78
CA GLY A 172 15.90 6.27 -3.06
C GLY A 172 15.88 7.77 -3.31
N ARG A 173 17.00 8.32 -3.78
CA ARG A 173 17.14 9.73 -4.17
C ARG A 173 17.26 9.90 -5.69
N PHE A 174 17.90 8.96 -6.37
CA PHE A 174 18.16 9.03 -7.81
C PHE A 174 17.57 7.86 -8.60
N CYS A 175 17.29 8.06 -9.88
CA CYS A 175 16.92 6.99 -10.80
C CYS A 175 18.18 6.30 -11.36
N VAL A 176 18.00 5.28 -12.20
CA VAL A 176 19.14 4.52 -12.77
C VAL A 176 20.04 5.37 -13.66
N GLU A 177 19.49 6.37 -14.35
CA GLU A 177 20.23 7.27 -15.24
C GLU A 177 20.97 8.38 -14.50
N HIS A 178 20.44 8.80 -13.34
CA HIS A 178 21.03 9.86 -12.52
C HIS A 178 21.71 9.31 -11.26
N LYS A 179 22.02 8.00 -11.23
CA LYS A 179 22.77 7.44 -10.11
C LYS A 179 24.18 8.04 -10.12
N LEU A 180 24.67 8.43 -8.96
CA LEU A 180 26.06 8.83 -8.78
C LEU A 180 26.94 7.60 -8.51
N GLU A 181 28.24 7.78 -8.67
CA GLU A 181 29.22 6.74 -8.31
C GLU A 181 29.07 6.34 -6.83
N GLY A 182 29.18 5.04 -6.55
CA GLY A 182 28.97 4.49 -5.21
C GLY A 182 27.50 4.27 -4.79
N MET A 183 26.51 4.73 -5.56
CA MET A 183 25.10 4.48 -5.23
C MET A 183 24.65 3.06 -5.58
N VAL A 184 23.84 2.48 -4.70
CA VAL A 184 23.24 1.14 -4.83
C VAL A 184 21.73 1.23 -5.05
N ASP A 185 21.19 0.27 -5.81
CA ASP A 185 19.75 0.13 -5.99
C ASP A 185 19.11 -0.41 -4.71
N LEU A 186 18.42 0.46 -3.97
CA LEU A 186 17.75 0.12 -2.71
C LEU A 186 16.55 -0.82 -2.88
N LYS A 187 15.99 -0.94 -4.10
CA LYS A 187 14.91 -1.90 -4.36
C LYS A 187 15.46 -3.31 -4.51
N LYS A 188 16.70 -3.44 -5.00
CA LYS A 188 17.40 -4.71 -5.10
C LYS A 188 18.05 -5.03 -3.76
N LYS A 189 17.41 -5.90 -2.99
CA LYS A 189 18.04 -6.47 -1.79
C LYS A 189 19.30 -7.23 -2.20
N THR A 190 20.42 -6.90 -1.57
CA THR A 190 21.71 -7.57 -1.70
C THR A 190 21.94 -8.50 -0.51
N CYS A 191 22.84 -9.46 -0.67
CA CYS A 191 23.31 -10.30 0.42
C CYS A 191 23.92 -9.43 1.54
N GLU A 192 23.52 -9.68 2.79
CA GLU A 192 23.99 -8.93 3.97
C GLU A 192 25.42 -9.26 4.40
N PHE A 193 26.05 -10.28 3.80
CA PHE A 193 27.46 -10.56 4.02
C PHE A 193 28.34 -9.42 3.50
N PRO A 194 29.31 -8.91 4.29
CA PRO A 194 30.19 -7.82 3.90
C PRO A 194 30.81 -8.05 2.52
N GLU A 195 30.84 -7.02 1.68
CA GLU A 195 31.48 -7.02 0.35
C GLU A 195 30.93 -8.05 -0.66
N CYS A 196 29.86 -8.78 -0.36
CA CYS A 196 29.35 -9.80 -1.28
C CYS A 196 28.72 -9.21 -2.55
N GLY A 197 27.92 -8.14 -2.41
CA GLY A 197 27.21 -7.50 -3.52
C GLY A 197 26.17 -8.35 -4.28
N LYS A 198 26.06 -9.66 -4.03
CA LYS A 198 25.14 -10.55 -4.77
C LYS A 198 23.69 -10.13 -4.56
N ALA A 199 23.00 -9.87 -5.66
CA ALA A 199 21.59 -9.54 -5.65
C ALA A 199 20.71 -10.76 -5.33
N TYR A 200 19.51 -10.49 -4.81
CA TYR A 200 18.45 -11.46 -4.57
C TYR A 200 18.77 -12.55 -3.54
N PRO A 201 19.22 -12.19 -2.31
CA PRO A 201 19.40 -13.18 -1.25
C PRO A 201 18.10 -13.97 -1.03
N CYS A 202 18.25 -15.26 -0.82
CA CYS A 202 17.13 -16.20 -0.64
C CYS A 202 17.27 -17.04 0.63
N PHE A 203 18.42 -17.00 1.31
CA PHE A 203 18.67 -17.76 2.51
C PHE A 203 18.46 -16.94 3.76
N ASN A 204 17.76 -17.52 4.73
CA ASN A 204 17.56 -16.97 6.08
C ASN A 204 17.11 -18.09 7.04
N PHE A 205 16.96 -17.77 8.31
CA PHE A 205 16.32 -18.65 9.28
C PHE A 205 14.80 -18.73 9.07
N LEU A 206 14.22 -19.80 9.60
CA LEU A 206 12.79 -20.12 9.51
C LEU A 206 11.92 -19.05 10.17
N GLY A 207 10.65 -18.99 9.74
CA GLY A 207 9.69 -17.98 10.18
C GLY A 207 9.79 -16.64 9.44
N THR A 208 10.81 -16.45 8.60
CA THR A 208 10.98 -15.23 7.80
C THR A 208 10.52 -15.42 6.36
N ARG A 209 9.99 -14.36 5.75
CA ARG A 209 9.59 -14.34 4.32
C ARG A 209 10.65 -13.72 3.40
N HIS A 210 11.77 -13.28 3.95
CA HIS A 210 12.79 -12.52 3.24
C HIS A 210 14.17 -13.17 3.42
N GLY A 211 14.84 -13.45 2.30
CA GLY A 211 16.23 -13.90 2.31
C GLY A 211 17.16 -12.75 2.69
N ARG A 212 18.17 -13.05 3.52
CA ARG A 212 19.21 -12.11 3.96
C ARG A 212 20.56 -12.43 3.33
N PHE A 213 20.82 -13.72 3.08
CA PHE A 213 22.08 -14.19 2.53
C PHE A 213 21.91 -14.89 1.18
N CYS A 214 22.98 -14.90 0.39
CA CYS A 214 23.07 -15.69 -0.84
C CYS A 214 23.50 -17.14 -0.53
N ALA A 215 23.47 -18.02 -1.54
CA ALA A 215 23.83 -19.43 -1.35
C ALA A 215 25.26 -19.63 -0.79
N THR A 216 26.20 -18.78 -1.18
CA THR A 216 27.61 -18.88 -0.76
C THR A 216 27.84 -18.36 0.66
N HIS A 217 26.99 -17.48 1.18
CA HIS A 217 27.09 -16.91 2.53
C HIS A 217 25.99 -17.42 3.46
N ARG A 218 25.40 -18.57 3.11
CA ARG A 218 24.42 -19.25 3.94
C ARG A 218 25.11 -19.82 5.17
N GLN A 219 24.63 -19.45 6.35
CA GLN A 219 25.11 -20.02 7.61
C GLN A 219 24.44 -21.37 7.90
N HIS A 220 25.05 -22.17 8.78
CA HIS A 220 24.46 -23.42 9.24
C HIS A 220 23.05 -23.19 9.81
N GLY A 221 22.09 -24.03 9.43
CA GLY A 221 20.68 -23.90 9.81
C GLY A 221 19.84 -22.93 8.98
N MET A 222 20.43 -22.16 8.05
CA MET A 222 19.64 -21.32 7.14
C MET A 222 19.05 -22.13 5.98
N VAL A 223 17.81 -21.79 5.62
CA VAL A 223 17.03 -22.40 4.54
C VAL A 223 16.72 -21.39 3.46
N ASN A 224 16.40 -21.86 2.26
CA ASN A 224 15.92 -20.97 1.21
C ASN A 224 14.46 -20.58 1.50
N VAL A 225 14.24 -19.38 2.04
CA VAL A 225 12.91 -18.91 2.46
C VAL A 225 12.01 -18.49 1.30
N LYS A 226 12.55 -18.42 0.07
CA LYS A 226 11.76 -18.16 -1.14
C LYS A 226 11.16 -19.43 -1.71
N THR A 227 11.79 -20.58 -1.49
CA THR A 227 11.23 -21.87 -1.89
C THR A 227 10.13 -22.32 -0.94
N LYS A 228 9.18 -23.09 -1.49
CA LYS A 228 8.18 -23.77 -0.66
C LYS A 228 8.84 -24.92 0.08
N HIS A 229 8.35 -25.18 1.29
CA HIS A 229 8.79 -26.26 2.14
C HIS A 229 7.67 -27.29 2.25
N CYS A 230 8.04 -28.52 2.62
CA CYS A 230 7.11 -29.58 2.96
C CYS A 230 6.03 -29.08 3.95
N ALA A 231 4.79 -29.52 3.74
CA ALA A 231 3.66 -29.19 4.60
C ALA A 231 3.78 -29.78 6.01
N GLU A 232 4.57 -30.84 6.17
CA GLU A 232 4.86 -31.44 7.48
C GLU A 232 5.55 -30.43 8.43
N PRO A 233 5.00 -30.21 9.65
CA PRO A 233 5.61 -29.34 10.64
C PRO A 233 7.08 -29.70 10.92
N GLY A 234 7.95 -28.70 10.94
CA GLY A 234 9.39 -28.92 11.16
C GLY A 234 10.16 -29.52 9.97
N CYS A 235 9.50 -29.80 8.83
CA CYS A 235 10.20 -30.26 7.65
C CYS A 235 10.59 -29.11 6.71
N HIS A 236 11.88 -29.02 6.39
CA HIS A 236 12.42 -27.95 5.52
C HIS A 236 12.91 -28.47 4.18
N ARG A 237 12.56 -29.71 3.85
CA ARG A 237 12.86 -30.29 2.54
C ARG A 237 11.91 -29.71 1.50
N GLN A 238 12.42 -29.61 0.27
CA GLN A 238 11.61 -29.19 -0.86
C GLN A 238 10.48 -30.22 -1.10
N PRO A 239 9.23 -29.77 -1.28
CA PRO A 239 8.13 -30.67 -1.57
C PRO A 239 8.09 -31.02 -3.05
N HIS A 240 8.01 -32.32 -3.33
CA HIS A 240 7.91 -32.87 -4.68
C HIS A 240 6.62 -33.69 -4.87
N PHE A 241 6.03 -34.16 -3.77
CA PHE A 241 4.93 -35.11 -3.77
C PHE A 241 3.60 -34.46 -3.45
N ASN A 242 2.55 -34.88 -4.16
CA ASN A 242 1.16 -34.51 -3.87
C ASN A 242 0.21 -35.57 -4.46
N PHE A 243 -1.07 -35.53 -4.07
CA PHE A 243 -2.09 -36.34 -4.71
C PHE A 243 -2.41 -35.86 -6.13
N ARG A 244 -2.72 -36.81 -7.01
CA ARG A 244 -3.12 -36.52 -8.40
C ARG A 244 -4.43 -35.73 -8.38
N GLY A 245 -4.47 -34.56 -9.04
CA GLY A 245 -5.66 -33.70 -9.10
C GLY A 245 -5.72 -32.61 -8.02
N GLU A 246 -4.97 -32.70 -6.92
CA GLU A 246 -4.94 -31.67 -5.87
C GLU A 246 -4.08 -30.44 -6.19
N GLY A 247 -3.50 -30.39 -7.39
CA GLY A 247 -2.73 -29.26 -7.88
C GLY A 247 -1.44 -29.67 -8.59
N ALA A 248 -0.83 -28.70 -9.28
CA ALA A 248 0.37 -28.93 -10.09
C ALA A 248 1.70 -28.87 -9.31
N ARG A 249 1.66 -28.67 -7.99
CA ARG A 249 2.85 -28.48 -7.14
C ARG A 249 2.89 -29.50 -6.02
N GLY A 250 4.10 -29.93 -5.65
CA GLY A 250 4.33 -30.77 -4.49
C GLY A 250 3.93 -30.07 -3.18
N LYS A 251 3.29 -30.81 -2.28
CA LYS A 251 3.00 -30.39 -0.89
C LYS A 251 3.94 -31.06 0.12
N TYR A 252 4.37 -32.29 -0.14
CA TYR A 252 5.18 -33.09 0.77
C TYR A 252 6.54 -33.45 0.16
N CYS A 253 7.56 -33.63 1.00
CA CYS A 253 8.87 -34.14 0.58
C CYS A 253 8.86 -35.68 0.50
N ALA A 254 9.95 -36.27 0.00
CA ALA A 254 10.05 -37.73 -0.17
C ALA A 254 9.82 -38.53 1.13
N THR A 255 10.25 -38.00 2.28
CA THR A 255 10.11 -38.69 3.58
C THR A 255 8.75 -38.49 4.24
N HIS A 256 7.99 -37.49 3.81
CA HIS A 256 6.61 -37.26 4.29
C HIS A 256 5.60 -37.52 3.19
N ARG A 257 5.98 -38.32 2.18
CA ARG A 257 5.08 -38.78 1.14
C ARG A 257 4.11 -39.78 1.74
N LEU A 258 2.81 -39.51 1.61
CA LEU A 258 1.77 -40.47 1.97
C LEU A 258 1.54 -41.48 0.84
N GLU A 259 0.94 -42.62 1.19
CA GLU A 259 0.50 -43.61 0.21
C GLU A 259 -0.45 -42.97 -0.82
N GLY A 260 -0.30 -43.32 -2.10
CA GLY A 260 -1.07 -42.72 -3.20
C GLY A 260 -0.56 -41.37 -3.72
N MET A 261 0.43 -40.73 -3.09
CA MET A 261 1.03 -39.50 -3.63
C MET A 261 2.03 -39.77 -4.76
N VAL A 262 2.06 -38.87 -5.75
CA VAL A 262 2.94 -38.95 -6.92
C VAL A 262 4.01 -37.86 -6.90
N ASP A 263 5.20 -38.15 -7.44
CA ASP A 263 6.24 -37.12 -7.65
C ASP A 263 5.83 -36.23 -8.82
N LEU A 264 5.55 -34.96 -8.54
CA LEU A 264 5.15 -33.98 -9.53
C LEU A 264 6.33 -33.29 -10.23
N VAL A 265 7.54 -33.42 -9.70
CA VAL A 265 8.76 -32.79 -10.20
C VAL A 265 9.58 -33.77 -11.03
N HIS A 266 9.91 -34.94 -10.47
CA HIS A 266 10.69 -35.98 -11.14
C HIS A 266 9.78 -37.10 -11.65
N LYS A 267 8.91 -36.76 -12.60
CA LYS A 267 7.93 -37.70 -13.15
C LYS A 267 8.65 -38.88 -13.82
N LYS A 268 8.20 -40.08 -13.50
CA LYS A 268 8.61 -41.34 -14.15
C LYS A 268 7.53 -41.81 -15.12
N CYS A 269 7.93 -42.64 -16.07
CA CYS A 269 7.00 -43.37 -16.93
C CYS A 269 6.00 -44.16 -16.09
N GLN A 270 4.73 -44.14 -16.49
CA GLN A 270 3.64 -44.79 -15.75
C GLN A 270 3.68 -46.32 -15.86
N PHE A 271 4.47 -46.88 -16.77
CA PHE A 271 4.68 -48.33 -16.87
C PHE A 271 5.42 -48.86 -15.64
N GLU A 272 4.90 -49.93 -15.03
CA GLU A 272 5.47 -50.52 -13.82
C GLU A 272 6.93 -50.94 -14.01
N GLY A 273 7.77 -50.64 -13.03
CA GLY A 273 9.22 -50.89 -13.09
C GLY A 273 9.99 -49.96 -14.05
N CYS A 274 9.34 -49.06 -14.79
CA CYS A 274 10.05 -48.13 -15.67
C CYS A 274 10.59 -46.92 -14.91
N HIS A 275 11.88 -46.60 -15.12
CA HIS A 275 12.53 -45.43 -14.53
C HIS A 275 12.83 -44.33 -15.54
N GLN A 276 12.39 -44.50 -16.79
CA GLN A 276 12.58 -43.51 -17.84
C GLN A 276 11.67 -42.29 -17.63
N HIS A 277 12.13 -41.12 -18.07
CA HIS A 277 11.30 -39.92 -18.07
C HIS A 277 10.20 -40.01 -19.13
N PRO A 278 8.95 -39.63 -18.79
CA PRO A 278 7.87 -39.68 -19.75
C PRO A 278 7.95 -38.51 -20.74
N SER A 279 7.67 -38.81 -22.01
CA SER A 279 7.62 -37.85 -23.13
C SER A 279 6.34 -37.95 -23.97
N TYR A 280 5.56 -39.04 -23.84
CA TYR A 280 4.40 -39.33 -24.67
C TYR A 280 3.08 -39.20 -23.90
N ASN A 281 2.05 -38.73 -24.60
CA ASN A 281 0.64 -38.82 -24.22
C ASN A 281 -0.26 -38.62 -25.46
N TYR A 282 -1.58 -38.67 -25.33
CA TYR A 282 -2.52 -38.34 -26.37
C TYR A 282 -2.56 -36.84 -26.68
N GLU A 283 -2.94 -36.51 -27.91
CA GLU A 283 -3.09 -35.14 -28.39
C GLU A 283 -4.09 -34.35 -27.51
N GLY A 284 -3.77 -33.07 -27.23
CA GLY A 284 -4.55 -32.21 -26.33
C GLY A 284 -4.25 -32.36 -24.83
N MET A 285 -3.53 -33.41 -24.41
CA MET A 285 -3.13 -33.57 -23.01
C MET A 285 -1.88 -32.77 -22.66
N LYS A 286 -1.87 -32.11 -21.49
CA LYS A 286 -0.73 -31.27 -21.03
C LYS A 286 0.34 -32.03 -20.24
N THR A 287 0.12 -33.31 -19.95
CA THR A 287 0.99 -34.09 -19.06
C THR A 287 1.63 -35.24 -19.81
N ARG A 288 2.91 -35.49 -19.60
CA ARG A 288 3.63 -36.63 -20.18
C ARG A 288 3.46 -37.83 -19.25
N ILE A 289 3.06 -38.99 -19.76
CA ILE A 289 2.76 -40.18 -18.95
C ILE A 289 3.62 -41.40 -19.31
N TYR A 290 4.02 -41.58 -20.57
CA TYR A 290 4.84 -42.73 -21.00
C TYR A 290 6.16 -42.30 -21.65
N CYS A 291 7.19 -43.12 -21.56
CA CYS A 291 8.44 -42.95 -22.31
C CYS A 291 8.30 -43.48 -23.75
N SER A 292 9.33 -43.32 -24.58
CA SER A 292 9.34 -43.82 -25.97
C SER A 292 9.14 -45.33 -26.08
N GLN A 293 9.66 -46.10 -25.12
CA GLN A 293 9.57 -47.56 -25.10
C GLN A 293 8.19 -48.06 -24.66
N HIS A 294 7.44 -47.27 -23.91
CA HIS A 294 6.13 -47.65 -23.36
C HIS A 294 4.99 -46.78 -23.90
N LYS A 295 5.20 -46.11 -25.05
CA LYS A 295 4.12 -45.36 -25.70
C LYS A 295 3.05 -46.33 -26.20
N LEU A 296 1.78 -45.96 -26.03
CA LEU A 296 0.66 -46.71 -26.60
C LEU A 296 0.33 -46.20 -28.01
N ALA A 297 -0.42 -47.00 -28.76
CA ALA A 297 -0.90 -46.60 -30.09
C ALA A 297 -1.69 -45.29 -30.00
N GLY A 298 -1.43 -44.37 -30.94
CA GLY A 298 -2.07 -43.05 -30.96
C GLY A 298 -1.46 -42.01 -30.01
N MET A 299 -0.42 -42.32 -29.25
CA MET A 299 0.27 -41.33 -28.43
C MET A 299 1.30 -40.53 -29.23
N VAL A 300 1.31 -39.21 -29.01
CA VAL A 300 2.25 -38.25 -29.60
C VAL A 300 3.32 -37.84 -28.59
N ASN A 301 4.46 -37.38 -29.09
CA ASN A 301 5.53 -36.83 -28.25
C ASN A 301 5.17 -35.37 -27.89
N LEU A 302 5.14 -35.06 -26.59
CA LEU A 302 4.84 -33.72 -26.06
C LEU A 302 6.10 -32.96 -25.61
N ARG A 303 7.27 -33.29 -26.17
CA ARG A 303 8.52 -32.56 -25.90
C ARG A 303 8.54 -31.18 -26.51
#